data_AF-A0A2V6GJ13-F1
#
_entry.id   AF-A0A2V6GJ13-F1
#
_cell.length_a   1.000
_cell.length_b   1.000
_cell.length_c   1.000
_cell.angle_alpha   90.00
_cell.angle_beta   90.00
_cell.angle_gamma   90.00
#
_symmetry.space_group_name_H-M   'P 1'
#
loop_
_entity.id
_entity.type
_entity.pdbx_description
1 polymer ?
#
loop_
_entity_poly.entity_id
_entity_poly.type
_entity_poly.pdbx_seq_one_letter_code
_entity_poly.pdbx_strand_id
1 'polypeptide(L)'
;RNRLKIAATIQNAKAFLSVRKEFGSFDAYLWSFVGDKPKQNRWRKMAQVPARTTESDAMSRDLVKRGFKFVGSTICYALMQATGMVNDHLVTCPRHAELANISG
;
A
#
# COMPACT_ATOMS: atom_id res chain seq x y z
N ARG A 1 -7.17 -18.89 -15.21
CA ARG A 1 -6.55 -19.31 -13.92
C ARG A 1 -5.03 -19.27 -14.05
N ASN A 2 -4.34 -18.28 -13.45
CA ASN A 2 -2.88 -18.11 -13.61
C ASN A 2 -2.12 -18.87 -12.50
N ARG A 3 -1.32 -19.88 -12.87
CA ARG A 3 -0.57 -20.74 -11.93
C ARG A 3 0.47 -19.97 -11.10
N LEU A 4 1.14 -18.99 -11.70
CA LEU A 4 2.16 -18.18 -11.02
C LEU A 4 1.53 -17.32 -9.92
N LYS A 5 0.35 -16.75 -10.16
CA LYS A 5 -0.38 -15.98 -9.14
C LYS A 5 -0.83 -16.85 -7.96
N ILE A 6 -1.25 -18.09 -8.22
CA ILE A 6 -1.61 -19.04 -7.14
C ILE A 6 -0.38 -19.39 -6.29
N ALA A 7 0.75 -19.74 -6.92
CA ALA A 7 1.98 -20.03 -6.20
C ALA A 7 2.50 -18.83 -5.40
N ALA A 8 2.38 -17.63 -5.97
CA ALA A 8 2.73 -16.39 -5.30
C ALA A 8 1.93 -16.15 -4.02
N THR A 9 0.63 -16.46 -3.98
CA THR A 9 -0.18 -16.33 -2.76
C THR A 9 0.39 -17.16 -1.61
N ILE A 10 0.79 -18.41 -1.89
CA ILE A 10 1.39 -19.30 -0.87
C ILE A 10 2.75 -18.75 -0.41
N GLN A 11 3.57 -18.27 -1.35
CA GLN A 11 4.87 -17.67 -1.02
C GLN A 11 4.71 -16.38 -0.19
N ASN A 12 3.78 -15.52 -0.56
CA ASN A 12 3.48 -14.27 0.15
C ASN A 12 2.97 -14.55 1.57
N ALA A 13 2.16 -15.59 1.78
CA ALA A 13 1.72 -16.00 3.11
C ALA A 13 2.89 -16.41 4.02
N LYS A 14 3.89 -17.13 3.48
CA LYS A 14 5.12 -17.47 4.22
C LYS A 14 5.93 -16.21 4.56
N ALA A 15 6.13 -15.32 3.59
CA ALA A 15 6.87 -14.07 3.80
C ALA A 15 6.17 -13.16 4.83
N PHE A 16 4.84 -13.10 4.80
CA PHE A 16 4.01 -12.38 5.79
C PHE A 16 4.27 -12.86 7.22
N LEU A 17 4.34 -14.19 7.44
CA LEU A 17 4.66 -14.74 8.76
C LEU A 17 6.06 -14.34 9.22
N SER A 18 7.05 -14.30 8.32
CA SER A 18 8.39 -13.82 8.64
C SER A 18 8.42 -12.35 9.02
N VAL A 19 7.71 -11.49 8.26
CA VAL A 19 7.59 -10.06 8.58
C VAL A 19 6.92 -9.86 9.93
N ARG A 20 5.83 -10.57 10.22
CA ARG A 20 5.18 -10.48 11.53
C ARG A 20 6.11 -10.85 12.69
N LYS A 21 7.01 -11.83 12.50
CA LYS A 21 8.00 -12.19 13.54
C LYS A 21 9.03 -11.09 13.75
N GLU A 22 9.45 -10.39 12.70
CA GLU A 22 10.47 -9.33 12.74
C GLU A 22 9.92 -7.99 13.24
N PHE A 23 8.70 -7.61 12.82
CA PHE A 23 8.10 -6.30 13.09
C PHE A 23 6.96 -6.35 14.12
N GLY A 24 6.66 -7.53 14.67
CA GLY A 24 5.50 -7.77 15.55
C GLY A 24 4.18 -7.87 14.79
N SER A 25 3.89 -6.95 13.88
CA SER A 25 2.70 -6.99 13.02
C SER A 25 3.02 -6.58 11.57
N PHE A 26 2.22 -7.10 10.64
CA PHE A 26 2.33 -6.71 9.23
C PHE A 26 1.76 -5.32 8.98
N ASP A 27 0.78 -4.91 9.79
CA ASP A 27 0.17 -3.59 9.75
C ASP A 27 1.20 -2.50 10.09
N ALA A 28 1.85 -2.59 11.26
CA ALA A 28 2.90 -1.65 11.66
C ALA A 28 4.05 -1.59 10.63
N TYR A 29 4.41 -2.74 10.07
CA TYR A 29 5.38 -2.80 8.97
C TYR A 29 4.92 -1.99 7.75
N LEU A 30 3.69 -2.16 7.27
CA LEU A 30 3.19 -1.42 6.11
C LEU A 30 3.01 0.08 6.38
N TRP A 31 2.51 0.46 7.56
CA TRP A 31 2.30 1.86 7.93
C TRP A 31 3.61 2.65 8.13
N SER A 32 4.71 1.96 8.44
CA SER A 32 6.03 2.59 8.53
C SER A 32 6.47 3.29 7.23
N PHE A 33 5.98 2.85 6.06
CA PHE A 33 6.30 3.47 4.77
C PHE A 33 5.63 4.83 4.56
N VAL A 34 4.62 5.18 5.37
CA VAL A 34 3.95 6.49 5.35
C VAL A 34 4.14 7.29 6.64
N GLY A 35 4.98 6.80 7.57
CA GLY A 35 5.19 7.45 8.87
C GLY A 35 3.97 7.37 9.78
N ASP A 36 3.26 6.24 9.74
CA ASP A 36 2.12 5.91 10.61
C ASP A 36 0.94 6.88 10.54
N LYS A 37 0.85 7.67 9.46
CA LYS A 37 -0.26 8.59 9.21
C LYS A 37 -0.69 8.54 7.75
N PRO A 38 -2.00 8.57 7.45
CA PRO A 38 -2.49 8.67 6.09
C PRO A 38 -1.95 9.92 5.40
N LYS A 39 -1.51 9.79 4.14
CA LYS A 39 -1.19 10.95 3.30
C LYS A 39 -2.45 11.50 2.67
N GLN A 40 -2.84 12.70 3.11
CA GLN A 40 -3.98 13.42 2.57
C GLN A 40 -3.61 14.18 1.29
N ASN A 41 -3.88 13.60 0.13
CA ASN A 41 -3.68 14.29 -1.15
C ASN A 41 -4.87 15.20 -1.49
N ARG A 42 -4.70 16.08 -2.50
CA ARG A 42 -5.74 17.05 -2.93
C ARG A 42 -5.88 17.10 -4.45
N TRP A 43 -5.95 15.93 -5.07
CA TRP A 43 -6.11 15.80 -6.52
C TRP A 43 -7.48 16.34 -6.97
N ARG A 44 -7.50 17.14 -8.03
CA ARG A 44 -8.73 17.68 -8.62
C ARG A 44 -9.21 16.87 -9.82
N LYS A 45 -8.30 16.15 -10.48
CA LYS A 45 -8.58 15.33 -11.66
C LYS A 45 -7.85 14.00 -11.56
N MET A 46 -8.44 12.93 -12.10
CA MET A 46 -7.83 11.59 -12.11
C MET A 46 -6.45 11.56 -12.78
N ALA A 47 -6.22 12.36 -13.82
CA ALA A 47 -4.93 12.45 -14.51
C ALA A 47 -3.78 12.97 -13.62
N GLN A 48 -4.08 13.54 -12.46
CA GLN A 48 -3.07 13.99 -11.50
C GLN A 48 -2.68 12.90 -10.51
N VAL A 49 -3.51 11.86 -10.35
CA VAL A 49 -3.23 10.74 -9.45
C VAL A 49 -2.10 9.92 -10.06
N PRO A 50 -0.94 9.78 -9.40
CA PRO A 50 0.19 9.08 -9.97
C PRO A 50 -0.06 7.56 -10.00
N ALA A 51 0.65 6.84 -10.87
CA ALA A 51 0.60 5.37 -10.89
C ALA A 51 1.51 4.71 -9.83
N ARG A 52 2.43 5.49 -9.24
CA ARG A 52 3.39 5.08 -8.19
C ARG A 52 3.95 6.33 -7.50
N THR A 53 4.46 6.15 -6.29
CA THR A 53 5.16 7.19 -5.53
C THR A 53 6.49 6.67 -4.99
N THR A 54 7.27 7.55 -4.37
CA THR A 54 8.53 7.18 -3.72
C THR A 54 8.32 6.16 -2.59
N GLU A 55 7.19 6.25 -1.89
CA GLU A 55 6.81 5.33 -0.80
C GLU A 55 6.42 3.96 -1.36
N SER A 56 5.62 3.91 -2.43
CA SER A 56 5.27 2.63 -3.07
C SER A 56 6.49 1.96 -3.70
N ASP A 57 7.45 2.75 -4.17
CA ASP A 57 8.74 2.27 -4.65
C ASP A 57 9.57 1.64 -3.54
N ALA A 58 9.63 2.30 -2.37
CA ALA A 58 10.32 1.77 -1.20
C ALA A 58 9.66 0.47 -0.69
N MET A 59 8.33 0.46 -0.57
CA MET A 59 7.56 -0.70 -0.17
C MET A 59 7.75 -1.87 -1.14
N SER A 60 7.69 -1.62 -2.45
CA SER A 60 7.90 -2.64 -3.47
C SER A 60 9.29 -3.27 -3.37
N ARG A 61 10.34 -2.45 -3.27
CA ARG A 61 11.71 -2.94 -3.13
C ARG A 61 11.88 -3.82 -1.88
N ASP A 62 11.34 -3.38 -0.75
CA ASP A 62 11.51 -4.11 0.51
C ASP A 62 10.69 -5.41 0.53
N LEU A 63 9.45 -5.39 0.05
CA LEU A 63 8.63 -6.60 -0.12
C LEU A 63 9.30 -7.62 -1.05
N VAL A 64 9.87 -7.18 -2.17
CA VAL A 64 10.63 -8.07 -3.07
C VAL A 64 11.83 -8.68 -2.36
N LYS A 65 12.60 -7.87 -1.61
CA LYS A 65 13.73 -8.35 -0.80
C LYS A 65 13.30 -9.39 0.23
N ARG A 66 12.10 -9.25 0.79
CA ARG A 66 11.49 -10.16 1.77
C ARG A 66 10.82 -11.38 1.14
N GLY A 67 10.93 -11.54 -0.17
CA GLY A 67 10.48 -12.73 -0.89
C GLY A 67 9.01 -12.69 -1.33
N PHE A 68 8.32 -11.56 -1.21
CA PHE A 68 7.00 -11.39 -1.80
C PHE A 68 7.07 -11.37 -3.33
N LYS A 69 5.97 -11.78 -3.98
CA LYS A 69 5.79 -11.85 -5.43
C LYS A 69 4.56 -11.06 -5.84
N PHE A 70 4.58 -10.54 -7.08
CA PHE A 70 3.55 -9.65 -7.63
C PHE A 70 3.31 -8.40 -6.77
N VAL A 71 4.40 -7.78 -6.32
CA VAL A 71 4.40 -6.58 -5.46
C VAL A 71 5.16 -5.44 -6.13
N GLY A 72 4.92 -5.22 -7.43
CA GLY A 72 5.51 -4.09 -8.15
C GLY A 72 4.99 -2.75 -7.61
N SER A 73 5.73 -1.66 -7.80
CA SER A 73 5.41 -0.36 -7.18
C SER A 73 3.97 0.12 -7.46
N THR A 74 3.45 -0.07 -8.67
CA THR A 74 2.04 0.26 -8.97
C THR A 74 1.05 -0.58 -8.17
N ILE A 75 1.36 -1.86 -7.92
CA ILE A 75 0.53 -2.71 -7.05
C ILE A 75 0.62 -2.24 -5.60
N CYS A 76 1.82 -1.87 -5.14
CA CYS A 76 2.00 -1.29 -3.80
C CYS A 76 1.24 0.03 -3.65
N TYR A 77 1.26 0.91 -4.66
CA TYR A 77 0.52 2.17 -4.59
C TYR A 77 -0.99 1.91 -4.58
N ALA A 78 -1.48 0.99 -5.41
CA ALA A 78 -2.86 0.57 -5.38
C ALA A 78 -3.27 -0.03 -4.02
N LEU A 79 -2.38 -0.80 -3.38
CA LEU A 79 -2.59 -1.28 -2.01
C LEU A 79 -2.72 -0.10 -1.04
N MET A 80 -1.79 0.85 -1.07
CA MET A 80 -1.79 2.03 -0.20
C MET A 80 -3.06 2.86 -0.34
N GLN A 81 -3.58 3.01 -1.56
CA GLN A 81 -4.86 3.66 -1.84
C GLN A 81 -6.03 2.87 -1.26
N ALA A 82 -6.05 1.55 -1.48
CA ALA A 82 -7.14 0.68 -1.04
C ALA A 82 -7.22 0.50 0.49
N THR A 83 -6.08 0.58 1.18
CA THR A 83 -6.01 0.42 2.64
C THR A 83 -6.00 1.75 3.41
N GLY A 84 -6.10 2.88 2.71
CA GLY A 84 -6.19 4.20 3.35
C GLY A 84 -4.86 4.79 3.83
N MET A 85 -3.71 4.18 3.47
CA MET A 85 -2.40 4.80 3.72
C MET A 85 -2.22 6.11 2.94
N VAL A 86 -2.93 6.23 1.80
CA VAL A 86 -3.09 7.49 1.09
C VAL A 86 -4.58 7.73 0.82
N ASN A 87 -5.03 8.96 1.04
CA ASN A 87 -6.37 9.39 0.64
C ASN A 87 -6.27 10.09 -0.71
N ASP A 88 -6.52 9.31 -1.77
CA ASP A 88 -6.48 9.76 -3.17
C ASP A 88 -7.86 10.05 -3.76
N HIS A 89 -8.91 10.05 -2.93
CA HIS A 89 -10.18 10.57 -3.38
C HIS A 89 -9.99 11.99 -3.95
N LEU A 90 -10.61 12.27 -5.10
CA LEU A 90 -10.59 13.63 -5.64
C LEU A 90 -11.23 14.59 -4.64
N VAL A 91 -10.81 15.85 -4.61
CA VAL A 91 -11.38 16.86 -3.70
C VAL A 91 -12.89 17.08 -3.89
N THR A 92 -13.45 16.67 -5.03
CA THR A 92 -14.89 16.70 -5.33
C THR A 92 -15.63 15.45 -4.87
N CYS A 93 -14.92 14.39 -4.46
CA CYS A 93 -15.54 13.20 -3.91
C CYS A 93 -16.00 13.48 -2.48
N PRO A 94 -17.24 13.12 -2.10
CA PRO A 94 -17.76 13.38 -0.75
C PRO A 94 -16.94 12.71 0.35
N ARG A 95 -16.26 11.60 0.05
CA ARG A 95 -15.39 10.88 1.00
C ARG A 95 -14.06 11.59 1.29
N HIS A 96 -13.62 12.54 0.46
CA HIS A 96 -12.31 13.17 0.60
C HIS A 96 -12.15 13.88 1.95
N ALA A 97 -13.12 14.73 2.30
CA ALA A 97 -13.12 15.46 3.57
C ALA A 97 -13.49 14.58 4.76
N GLU A 98 -14.37 13.60 4.57
CA GLU A 98 -14.76 12.65 5.62
C GLU A 98 -13.55 11.85 6.10
N LEU A 99 -12.80 11.26 5.17
CA LEU A 99 -11.62 10.43 5.48
C LEU A 99 -10.43 11.26 5.99
N ALA A 100 -10.37 12.56 5.69
CA ALA A 100 -9.32 13.45 6.20
C ALA A 100 -9.35 13.60 7.73
N ASN A 101 -10.52 13.39 8.34
CA ASN A 101 -10.75 13.59 9.76
C ASN A 101 -10.78 12.28 10.55
N ILE A 102 -10.66 11.13 9.88
CA ILE A 102 -10.57 9.83 10.55
C ILE A 102 -9.11 9.65 10.97
N SER A 103 -8.84 9.89 12.25
CA SER A 103 -7.59 9.43 12.86
C SER A 103 -7.71 7.92 13.04
N GLY A 104 -6.80 7.16 12.41
CA GLY A 104 -6.65 5.72 12.62
C GLY A 104 -6.19 5.40 14.03
#